data_AF-X0MVS2-F1
#
_entry.id   AF-X0MVS2-F1
#
_cell.length_a   1.000
_cell.length_b   1.000
_cell.length_c   1.000
_cell.angle_alpha   90.00
_cell.angle_beta   90.00
_cell.angle_gamma   90.00
#
_symmetry.space_group_name_H-M   'P 1'
#
loop_
_entity.id
_entity.type
_entity.pdbx_description
1 polymer ?
#
loop_
_entity_poly.entity_id
_entity_poly.type
_entity_poly.pdbx_seq_one_letter_code
_entity_poly.pdbx_strand_id
1 'polypeptide(L)'
;MDLSPKHHAEALLLKAARAYGIPASKEDVQHALSDASFVDWANLHLASDHLLTGDELALYTALDKSGQVDRLADLHDLGEVQAVNEDDIRAAIEELNRSTATISKQTETLKQQRDALARLVKKRDEAEIQRRDLEEARLNKTKHALKKLVFEVDGEAQSLEYRVADLEQIAKDSRSNLKKTVDTVFQSDDKLLSSLQKLGWELDQQDPEEEKTIEKLRETCMRLIKTTVETLRTRLDRIYLEAILAAERSGDVKAATQEDVKALEEELESLYSEILPVAQMSAEQQHLEPALKSTNAQSGQSIHRSAVAVSYVNECLDYLVERITLLTDRVETLKSHNAAASSIIATAKAEVSASLSPEKKKSIRAAMPASPIRNPSPIRMRANTDGARRGNNNRRRSSGILDEPAIEALLRDLALSLPDAEEASIQDQVSALNKAFTERSGKTTDVVRNAQDSFETSVTSRLDDARLAIQLLRDSVLAESPFGEIKMIDPEFEGSIDVLSQEVDKVKEKLDGVVAKKALAKSVKKDEFVQRWAS
;
A
#
# COMPACT_ATOMS: atom_id res chain seq x y z
N MET A 1 14.93 77.98 33.30
CA MET A 1 14.54 79.41 33.30
C MET A 1 15.10 79.96 32.01
N ASP A 2 14.45 79.63 30.90
CA ASP A 2 14.94 79.97 29.57
C ASP A 2 14.32 81.32 29.20
N LEU A 3 15.00 82.37 29.63
CA LEU A 3 14.64 83.73 29.23
C LEU A 3 14.71 83.78 27.71
N SER A 4 13.62 84.22 27.07
CA SER A 4 13.54 84.29 25.61
C SER A 4 14.75 85.08 25.07
N PRO A 5 15.29 84.70 23.90
CA PRO A 5 16.49 85.33 23.33
C PRO A 5 16.36 86.87 23.19
N LYS A 6 15.12 87.36 23.12
CA LYS A 6 14.78 88.79 23.14
C LYS A 6 15.05 89.47 24.47
N HIS A 7 14.69 88.85 25.60
CA HIS A 7 14.94 89.43 26.92
C HIS A 7 16.41 89.38 27.32
N HIS A 8 17.16 88.38 26.84
CA HIS A 8 18.60 88.32 27.01
C HIS A 8 19.31 89.44 26.24
N ALA A 9 18.94 89.63 24.96
CA ALA A 9 19.44 90.72 24.13
C ALA A 9 19.12 92.11 24.71
N GLU A 10 17.91 92.31 25.24
CA GLU A 10 17.48 93.54 25.91
C GLU A 10 18.37 93.86 27.13
N ALA A 11 18.67 92.85 27.95
CA ALA A 11 19.51 93.01 29.14
C ALA A 11 20.98 93.31 28.78
N LEU A 12 21.52 92.67 27.74
CA LEU A 12 22.88 92.90 27.25
C LEU A 12 23.04 94.30 26.66
N LEU A 13 22.08 94.75 25.82
CA LEU A 13 22.08 96.11 25.25
C LEU A 13 22.05 97.19 26.31
N LEU A 14 21.17 97.06 27.31
CA LEU A 14 21.07 98.04 28.40
C LEU A 14 22.30 98.03 29.31
N LYS A 15 22.97 96.90 29.49
CA LYS A 15 24.22 96.80 30.26
C LYS A 15 25.39 97.43 29.50
N ALA A 16 25.51 97.16 28.21
CA ALA A 16 26.53 97.75 27.35
C ALA A 16 26.35 99.28 27.22
N ALA A 17 25.13 99.75 26.95
CA ALA A 17 24.83 101.19 26.82
C ALA A 17 25.22 101.99 28.09
N ARG A 18 25.00 101.41 29.28
CA ARG A 18 25.44 102.02 30.56
C ARG A 18 26.94 102.01 30.76
N ALA A 19 27.63 100.95 30.35
CA ALA A 19 29.09 100.83 30.50
C ALA A 19 29.85 101.85 29.62
N TYR A 20 29.30 102.20 28.45
CA TYR A 20 29.94 103.12 27.49
C TYR A 20 29.30 104.52 27.44
N GLY A 21 28.38 104.85 28.36
CA GLY A 21 27.83 106.20 28.52
C GLY A 21 26.86 106.66 27.42
N ILE A 22 26.20 105.72 26.74
CA ILE A 22 25.23 106.02 25.68
C ILE A 22 23.82 106.17 26.31
N PRO A 23 23.12 107.30 26.10
CA PRO A 23 21.78 107.51 26.64
C PRO A 23 20.73 106.76 25.81
N ALA A 24 20.59 105.45 26.03
CA ALA A 24 19.55 104.64 25.41
C ALA A 24 18.32 104.52 26.35
N SER A 25 17.15 104.95 25.89
CA SER A 25 15.89 104.75 26.61
C SER A 25 15.41 103.30 26.44
N LYS A 26 14.74 102.74 27.46
CA LYS A 26 14.27 101.34 27.43
C LYS A 26 13.25 101.09 26.31
N GLU A 27 12.49 102.12 25.93
CA GLU A 27 11.45 102.05 24.91
C GLU A 27 12.05 101.97 23.48
N ASP A 28 13.15 102.70 23.23
CA ASP A 28 13.85 102.66 21.94
C ASP A 28 14.53 101.30 21.69
N VAL A 29 15.07 100.69 22.73
CA VAL A 29 15.70 99.35 22.67
C VAL A 29 14.66 98.27 22.40
N GLN A 30 13.46 98.38 22.98
CA GLN A 30 12.36 97.45 22.70
C GLN A 30 11.80 97.58 21.27
N HIS A 31 11.80 98.80 20.72
CA HIS A 31 11.43 99.01 19.31
C HIS A 31 12.47 98.39 18.36
N ALA A 32 13.77 98.51 18.66
CA ALA A 32 14.83 97.91 17.84
C ALA A 32 14.84 96.36 17.91
N LEU A 33 14.51 95.77 19.06
CA LEU A 33 14.39 94.32 19.27
C LEU A 33 13.11 93.69 18.68
N SER A 34 12.29 94.48 17.97
CA SER A 34 11.17 93.95 17.19
C SER A 34 11.64 93.17 15.96
N ASP A 35 12.83 93.49 15.42
CA ASP A 35 13.47 92.76 14.32
C ASP A 35 14.23 91.53 14.86
N ALA A 36 13.88 90.35 14.35
CA ALA A 36 14.50 89.09 14.79
C ALA A 36 16.00 89.01 14.42
N SER A 37 16.39 89.64 13.31
CA SER A 37 17.79 89.71 12.88
C SER A 37 18.65 90.53 13.85
N PHE A 38 18.08 91.59 14.43
CA PHE A 38 18.74 92.44 15.41
C PHE A 38 18.90 91.75 16.78
N VAL A 39 17.94 90.88 17.16
CA VAL A 39 18.01 90.08 18.39
C VAL A 39 19.16 89.07 18.31
N ASP A 40 19.31 88.39 17.17
CA ASP A 40 20.40 87.43 16.97
C ASP A 40 21.76 88.14 16.89
N TRP A 41 21.82 89.30 16.22
CA TRP A 41 23.01 90.16 16.21
C TRP A 41 23.41 90.63 17.62
N ALA A 42 22.45 91.10 18.42
CA ALA A 42 22.69 91.58 19.78
C ALA A 42 23.22 90.46 20.69
N ASN A 43 22.68 89.23 20.58
CA ASN A 43 23.16 88.09 21.36
C ASN A 43 24.55 87.61 20.93
N LEU A 44 24.91 87.72 19.65
CA LEU A 44 26.22 87.34 19.13
C LEU A 44 27.31 88.37 19.44
N HIS A 45 27.01 89.66 19.34
CA HIS A 45 28.04 90.72 19.33
C HIS A 45 28.13 91.56 20.61
N LEU A 46 27.18 91.44 21.55
CA LEU A 46 27.19 92.17 22.83
C LEU A 46 27.56 91.30 24.03
N ALA A 47 28.14 90.13 23.78
CA ALA A 47 28.78 89.33 24.81
C ALA A 47 30.00 90.07 25.40
N SER A 48 30.35 89.78 26.66
CA SER A 48 31.47 90.42 27.37
C SER A 48 32.81 90.31 26.65
N ASP A 49 32.95 89.32 25.78
CA ASP A 49 34.20 88.99 25.09
C ASP A 49 34.39 89.84 23.81
N HIS A 50 33.35 90.54 23.37
CA HIS A 50 33.34 91.38 22.17
C HIS A 50 33.27 92.89 22.48
N LEU A 51 33.22 93.24 23.76
CA LEU A 51 33.10 94.60 24.26
C LEU A 51 34.38 94.97 25.04
N LEU A 52 35.09 96.02 24.62
CA LEU A 52 36.32 96.47 25.28
C LEU A 52 36.02 96.88 26.73
N THR A 53 36.59 96.20 27.71
CA THR A 53 36.37 96.56 29.12
C THR A 53 36.83 98.00 29.40
N GLY A 54 36.26 98.65 30.43
CA GLY A 54 36.57 100.07 30.71
C GLY A 54 38.06 100.36 30.92
N ASP A 55 38.80 99.38 31.46
CA ASP A 55 40.25 99.44 31.65
C ASP A 55 41.01 99.28 30.31
N GLU A 56 40.51 98.43 29.41
CA GLU A 56 41.05 98.28 28.06
C GLU A 56 40.79 99.53 27.22
N LEU A 57 39.61 100.14 27.32
CA LEU A 57 39.32 101.41 26.65
C LEU A 57 40.20 102.54 27.20
N ALA A 58 40.45 102.57 28.52
CA ALA A 58 41.39 103.51 29.12
C ALA A 58 42.83 103.27 28.64
N LEU A 59 43.25 102.00 28.49
CA LEU A 59 44.53 101.62 27.91
C LEU A 59 44.64 102.03 26.44
N TYR A 60 43.64 101.72 25.61
CA TYR A 60 43.61 102.11 24.20
C TYR A 60 43.63 103.63 24.03
N THR A 61 42.84 104.38 24.81
CA THR A 61 42.85 105.86 24.74
C THR A 61 44.14 106.47 25.30
N ALA A 62 44.81 105.83 26.27
CA ALA A 62 46.14 106.23 26.70
C ALA A 62 47.21 105.91 25.65
N LEU A 63 47.09 104.76 24.98
CA LEU A 63 48.00 104.32 23.93
C LEU A 63 47.88 105.19 22.67
N ASP A 64 46.67 105.59 22.32
CA ASP A 64 46.33 106.52 21.24
C ASP A 64 46.87 107.93 21.53
N LYS A 65 46.63 108.46 22.74
CA LYS A 65 47.22 109.73 23.21
C LYS A 65 48.75 109.71 23.28
N SER A 66 49.37 108.54 23.44
CA SER A 66 50.83 108.36 23.48
C SER A 66 51.46 108.12 22.09
N GLY A 67 50.65 107.99 21.03
CA GLY A 67 51.12 107.69 19.67
C GLY A 67 51.80 106.32 19.53
N GLN A 68 51.59 105.40 20.49
CA GLN A 68 52.12 104.03 20.44
C GLN A 68 51.24 103.10 19.60
N VAL A 69 49.97 103.43 19.37
CA VAL A 69 49.06 102.69 18.49
C VAL A 69 49.56 102.74 17.04
N ASP A 70 49.94 103.93 16.56
CA ASP A 70 50.52 104.09 15.22
C ASP A 70 51.83 103.32 15.06
N ARG A 71 52.67 103.27 16.11
CA ARG A 71 53.91 102.47 16.11
C ARG A 71 53.66 100.97 16.11
N LEU A 72 52.60 100.50 16.78
CA LEU A 72 52.24 99.08 16.79
C LEU A 72 51.57 98.65 15.48
N ALA A 73 50.83 99.55 14.84
CA ALA A 73 50.32 99.37 13.48
C ALA A 73 51.45 99.34 12.44
N ASP A 74 52.51 100.13 12.62
CA ASP A 74 53.72 100.09 11.77
C ASP A 74 54.62 98.87 12.07
N LEU A 75 54.57 98.31 13.29
CA LEU A 75 55.36 97.13 13.69
C LEU A 75 54.71 95.80 13.28
N HIS A 76 53.39 95.77 13.09
CA HIS A 76 52.70 94.67 12.43
C HIS A 76 52.51 95.03 10.97
N ASP A 77 53.46 94.62 10.14
CA ASP A 77 53.36 94.72 8.69
C ASP A 77 52.15 93.89 8.21
N LEU A 78 51.00 94.54 8.09
CA LEU A 78 49.77 93.97 7.53
C LEU A 78 49.96 93.55 6.06
N GLY A 79 51.14 93.78 5.47
CA GLY A 79 51.59 93.19 4.22
C GLY A 79 51.92 91.70 4.29
N GLU A 80 52.10 91.10 5.47
CA GLU A 80 52.25 89.64 5.63
C GLU A 80 50.91 88.88 5.58
N VAL A 81 49.78 89.57 5.68
CA VAL A 81 48.51 89.04 5.18
C VAL A 81 48.52 89.29 3.69
N GLN A 82 48.92 88.28 2.92
CA GLN A 82 48.83 88.29 1.47
C GLN A 82 47.43 88.77 1.08
N ALA A 83 47.36 90.00 0.57
CA ALA A 83 46.10 90.60 0.14
C ALA A 83 45.47 89.59 -0.80
N VAL A 84 44.32 89.05 -0.40
CA VAL A 84 43.60 88.05 -1.19
C VAL A 84 43.39 88.71 -2.55
N ASN A 85 44.09 88.21 -3.58
CA ASN A 85 43.97 88.83 -4.88
C ASN A 85 42.52 88.66 -5.33
N GLU A 86 41.97 89.70 -5.97
CA GLU A 86 40.63 89.63 -6.54
C GLU A 86 40.49 88.41 -7.47
N ASP A 87 41.59 88.00 -8.11
CA ASP A 87 41.66 86.80 -8.94
C ASP A 87 41.61 85.49 -8.13
N ASP A 88 42.14 85.45 -6.90
CA ASP A 88 42.03 84.29 -5.99
C ASP A 88 40.61 84.14 -5.44
N ILE A 89 39.92 85.26 -5.15
CA ILE A 89 38.48 85.27 -4.79
C ILE A 89 37.65 84.76 -5.96
N ARG A 90 37.90 85.25 -7.18
CA ARG A 90 37.21 84.75 -8.38
C ARG A 90 37.49 83.27 -8.62
N ALA A 91 38.72 82.80 -8.45
CA ALA A 91 39.07 81.38 -8.57
C ALA A 91 38.34 80.51 -7.52
N ALA A 92 38.29 80.95 -6.27
CA ALA A 92 37.56 80.27 -5.20
C ALA A 92 36.04 80.26 -5.44
N ILE A 93 35.47 81.35 -5.97
CA ILE A 93 34.05 81.41 -6.36
C ILE A 93 33.77 80.47 -7.53
N GLU A 94 34.65 80.41 -8.53
CA GLU A 94 34.51 79.47 -9.64
C GLU A 94 34.64 78.01 -9.18
N GLU A 95 35.59 77.70 -8.29
CA GLU A 95 35.76 76.37 -7.71
C GLU A 95 34.56 75.99 -6.84
N LEU A 96 34.04 76.92 -6.03
CA LEU A 96 32.82 76.73 -5.26
C LEU A 96 31.63 76.47 -6.19
N ASN A 97 31.45 77.27 -7.24
CA ASN A 97 30.39 77.06 -8.22
C ASN A 97 30.51 75.73 -8.95
N ARG A 98 31.73 75.31 -9.31
CA ARG A 98 32.00 73.97 -9.86
C ARG A 98 31.62 72.89 -8.84
N SER A 99 32.01 73.05 -7.58
CA SER A 99 31.67 72.12 -6.48
C SER A 99 30.16 72.05 -6.27
N THR A 100 29.47 73.18 -6.12
CA THR A 100 28.00 73.25 -5.99
C THR A 100 27.30 72.62 -7.19
N ALA A 101 27.80 72.82 -8.41
CA ALA A 101 27.26 72.17 -9.60
C ALA A 101 27.51 70.65 -9.62
N THR A 102 28.63 70.17 -9.09
CA THR A 102 28.88 68.73 -8.95
C THR A 102 28.00 68.11 -7.86
N ILE A 103 27.84 68.79 -6.72
CA ILE A 103 26.96 68.35 -5.62
C ILE A 103 25.51 68.35 -6.09
N SER A 104 25.05 69.37 -6.82
CA SER A 104 23.67 69.40 -7.33
C SER A 104 23.42 68.23 -8.28
N LYS A 105 24.33 67.95 -9.22
CA LYS A 105 24.28 66.75 -10.08
C LYS A 105 24.25 65.46 -9.25
N GLN A 106 25.11 65.33 -8.24
CA GLN A 106 25.12 64.16 -7.36
C GLN A 106 23.79 64.01 -6.61
N THR A 107 23.23 65.07 -6.04
CA THR A 107 21.92 65.01 -5.36
C THR A 107 20.79 64.67 -6.31
N GLU A 108 20.84 65.13 -7.57
CA GLU A 108 19.87 64.76 -8.60
C GLU A 108 19.98 63.27 -8.94
N THR A 109 21.19 62.75 -9.14
CA THR A 109 21.40 61.31 -9.37
C THR A 109 20.95 60.46 -8.19
N LEU A 110 21.19 60.89 -6.94
CA LEU A 110 20.71 60.21 -5.75
C LEU A 110 19.18 60.24 -5.63
N LYS A 111 18.53 61.35 -6.00
CA LYS A 111 17.05 61.42 -6.07
C LYS A 111 16.52 60.44 -7.11
N GLN A 112 17.13 60.38 -8.30
CA GLN A 112 16.75 59.41 -9.34
C GLN A 112 16.96 57.97 -8.87
N GLN A 113 18.07 57.67 -8.18
CA GLN A 113 18.33 56.36 -7.60
C GLN A 113 17.31 56.01 -6.50
N ARG A 114 16.98 56.95 -5.62
CA ARG A 114 15.96 56.76 -4.57
C ARG A 114 14.60 56.47 -5.19
N ASP A 115 14.21 57.21 -6.22
CA ASP A 115 12.92 57.01 -6.89
C ASP A 115 12.88 55.68 -7.67
N ALA A 116 14.01 55.27 -8.26
CA ALA A 116 14.15 53.95 -8.88
C ALA A 116 14.03 52.82 -7.86
N LEU A 117 14.70 52.93 -6.70
CA LEU A 117 14.58 51.98 -5.59
C LEU A 117 13.15 51.92 -5.04
N ALA A 118 12.49 53.07 -4.86
CA ALA A 118 11.10 53.12 -4.41
C ALA A 118 10.15 52.42 -5.40
N ARG A 119 10.40 52.53 -6.71
CA ARG A 119 9.64 51.80 -7.74
C ARG A 119 9.91 50.29 -7.68
N LEU A 120 11.15 49.86 -7.42
CA LEU A 120 11.48 48.44 -7.28
C LEU A 120 10.83 47.81 -6.04
N VAL A 121 10.82 48.51 -4.91
CA VAL A 121 10.14 48.07 -3.69
C VAL A 121 8.64 47.90 -3.94
N LYS A 122 7.98 48.90 -4.55
CA LYS A 122 6.56 48.79 -4.91
C LYS A 122 6.26 47.61 -5.82
N LYS A 123 7.07 47.41 -6.87
CA LYS A 123 6.94 46.24 -7.77
C LYS A 123 7.13 44.92 -7.04
N ARG A 124 8.06 44.87 -6.08
CA ARG A 124 8.27 43.69 -5.24
C ARG A 124 7.04 43.42 -4.38
N ASP A 125 6.49 44.42 -3.71
CA ASP A 125 5.31 44.28 -2.86
C ASP A 125 4.10 43.81 -3.69
N GLU A 126 3.90 44.40 -4.87
CA GLU A 126 2.88 43.97 -5.85
C GLU A 126 3.10 42.51 -6.27
N ALA A 127 4.33 42.09 -6.57
CA ALA A 127 4.64 40.72 -6.92
C ALA A 127 4.44 39.74 -5.75
N GLU A 128 4.74 40.15 -4.52
CA GLU A 128 4.49 39.35 -3.30
C GLU A 128 2.99 39.19 -3.03
N ILE A 129 2.18 40.24 -3.24
CA ILE A 129 0.72 40.16 -3.17
C ILE A 129 0.19 39.19 -4.24
N GLN A 130 0.59 39.36 -5.50
CA GLN A 130 0.18 38.46 -6.58
C GLN A 130 0.56 37.00 -6.31
N ARG A 131 1.75 36.76 -5.74
CA ARG A 131 2.18 35.41 -5.37
C ARG A 131 1.28 34.82 -4.28
N ARG A 132 0.95 35.60 -3.23
CA ARG A 132 0.03 35.18 -2.17
C ARG A 132 -1.37 34.87 -2.72
N ASP A 133 -1.92 35.71 -3.58
CA ASP A 133 -3.23 35.49 -4.19
C ASP A 133 -3.27 34.21 -5.05
N LEU A 134 -2.20 33.95 -5.80
CA LEU A 134 -2.07 32.71 -6.59
C LEU A 134 -1.93 31.47 -5.70
N GLU A 135 -1.18 31.57 -4.59
CA GLU A 135 -1.05 30.49 -3.61
C GLU A 135 -2.39 30.20 -2.91
N GLU A 136 -3.12 31.22 -2.50
CA GLU A 136 -4.45 31.08 -1.91
C GLU A 136 -5.46 30.47 -2.90
N ALA A 137 -5.47 30.95 -4.15
CA ALA A 137 -6.30 30.38 -5.19
C ALA A 137 -5.99 28.90 -5.45
N ARG A 138 -4.69 28.50 -5.41
CA ARG A 138 -4.28 27.10 -5.51
C ARG A 138 -4.73 26.29 -4.31
N LEU A 139 -4.55 26.79 -3.08
CA LEU A 139 -4.99 26.12 -1.86
C LEU A 139 -6.51 25.94 -1.82
N ASN A 140 -7.28 26.93 -2.28
CA ASN A 140 -8.73 26.82 -2.36
C ASN A 140 -9.15 25.78 -3.40
N LYS A 141 -8.51 25.75 -4.58
CA LYS A 141 -8.75 24.70 -5.59
C LYS A 141 -8.44 23.31 -5.06
N THR A 142 -7.32 23.11 -4.36
CA THR A 142 -6.99 21.80 -3.79
C THR A 142 -7.96 21.42 -2.68
N LYS A 143 -8.36 22.35 -1.80
CA LYS A 143 -9.41 22.12 -0.79
C LYS A 143 -10.74 21.70 -1.43
N HIS A 144 -11.16 22.35 -2.52
CA HIS A 144 -12.39 21.97 -3.22
C HIS A 144 -12.27 20.59 -3.88
N ALA A 145 -11.13 20.29 -4.51
CA ALA A 145 -10.88 18.97 -5.09
C ALA A 145 -10.87 17.87 -4.02
N LEU A 146 -10.25 18.11 -2.85
CA LEU A 146 -10.26 17.18 -1.73
C LEU A 146 -11.67 16.96 -1.18
N LYS A 147 -12.47 18.02 -1.00
CA LYS A 147 -13.87 17.89 -0.56
C LYS A 147 -14.72 17.10 -1.55
N LYS A 148 -14.53 17.33 -2.84
CA LYS A 148 -15.22 16.59 -3.90
C LYS A 148 -14.83 15.11 -3.86
N LEU A 149 -13.54 14.81 -3.74
CA LEU A 149 -13.03 13.44 -3.64
C LEU A 149 -13.58 12.73 -2.40
N VAL A 150 -13.60 13.39 -1.23
CA VAL A 150 -14.19 12.82 0.00
C VAL A 150 -15.67 12.49 -0.21
N PHE A 151 -16.44 13.40 -0.83
CA PHE A 151 -17.85 13.14 -1.11
C PHE A 151 -18.07 11.97 -2.08
N GLU A 152 -17.23 11.85 -3.12
CA GLU A 152 -17.28 10.72 -4.05
C GLU A 152 -16.93 9.40 -3.35
N VAL A 153 -15.87 9.39 -2.52
CA VAL A 153 -15.46 8.22 -1.72
C VAL A 153 -16.55 7.82 -0.72
N ASP A 154 -17.17 8.77 -0.02
CA ASP A 154 -18.27 8.48 0.91
C ASP A 154 -19.49 7.90 0.18
N GLY A 155 -19.79 8.40 -1.03
CA GLY A 155 -20.86 7.87 -1.87
C GLY A 155 -20.59 6.44 -2.34
N GLU A 156 -19.36 6.15 -2.77
CA GLU A 156 -18.94 4.79 -3.15
C GLU A 156 -18.92 3.85 -1.95
N ALA A 157 -18.46 4.31 -0.78
CA ALA A 157 -18.46 3.53 0.46
C ALA A 157 -19.87 3.14 0.90
N GLN A 158 -20.83 4.08 0.85
CA GLN A 158 -22.24 3.78 1.12
C GLN A 158 -22.82 2.80 0.10
N SER A 159 -22.53 2.98 -1.20
CA SER A 159 -22.98 2.04 -2.23
C SER A 159 -22.43 0.64 -2.03
N LEU A 160 -21.16 0.52 -1.62
CA LEU A 160 -20.51 -0.73 -1.30
C LEU A 160 -21.11 -1.37 -0.03
N GLU A 161 -21.46 -0.58 0.99
CA GLU A 161 -22.17 -1.06 2.19
C GLU A 161 -23.54 -1.65 1.84
N TYR A 162 -24.34 -0.99 1.00
CA TYR A 162 -25.60 -1.55 0.51
C TYR A 162 -25.40 -2.87 -0.23
N ARG A 163 -24.40 -2.94 -1.13
CA ARG A 163 -24.09 -4.18 -1.86
C ARG A 163 -23.62 -5.31 -0.93
N VAL A 164 -22.85 -4.98 0.12
CA VAL A 164 -22.44 -5.96 1.13
C VAL A 164 -23.65 -6.49 1.90
N ALA A 165 -24.59 -5.62 2.29
CA ALA A 165 -25.82 -6.03 2.95
C ALA A 165 -26.69 -6.94 2.06
N ASP A 166 -26.82 -6.60 0.78
CA ASP A 166 -27.54 -7.43 -0.20
C ASP A 166 -26.88 -8.81 -0.37
N LEU A 167 -25.56 -8.86 -0.51
CA LEU A 167 -24.81 -10.12 -0.62
C LEU A 167 -24.95 -10.98 0.66
N GLU A 168 -24.92 -10.36 1.84
CA GLU A 168 -25.18 -11.05 3.10
C GLU A 168 -26.58 -11.64 3.18
N GLN A 169 -27.59 -10.91 2.68
CA GLN A 169 -28.96 -11.39 2.63
C GLN A 169 -29.09 -12.57 1.66
N ILE A 170 -28.56 -12.45 0.45
CA ILE A 170 -28.56 -13.53 -0.55
C ILE A 170 -27.85 -14.78 -0.01
N ALA A 171 -26.73 -14.62 0.71
CA ALA A 171 -26.01 -15.72 1.35
C ALA A 171 -26.86 -16.42 2.44
N LYS A 172 -27.60 -15.65 3.25
CA LYS A 172 -28.51 -16.20 4.27
C LYS A 172 -29.70 -16.92 3.62
N ASP A 173 -30.32 -16.32 2.62
CA ASP A 173 -31.49 -16.86 1.94
C ASP A 173 -31.15 -18.15 1.19
N SER A 174 -30.04 -18.16 0.44
CA SER A 174 -29.54 -19.36 -0.25
C SER A 174 -29.24 -20.50 0.71
N ARG A 175 -28.66 -20.23 1.89
CA ARG A 175 -28.44 -21.24 2.93
C ARG A 175 -29.75 -21.79 3.49
N SER A 176 -30.75 -20.94 3.71
CA SER A 176 -32.06 -21.37 4.21
C SER A 176 -32.81 -22.22 3.17
N ASN A 177 -32.74 -21.83 1.90
CA ASN A 177 -33.34 -22.56 0.79
C ASN A 177 -32.65 -23.90 0.57
N LEU A 178 -31.31 -23.94 0.67
CA LEU A 178 -30.55 -25.19 0.61
C LEU A 178 -31.02 -26.18 1.70
N LYS A 179 -31.11 -25.73 2.95
CA LYS A 179 -31.60 -26.57 4.06
C LYS A 179 -32.98 -27.16 3.74
N LYS A 180 -33.93 -26.31 3.33
CA LYS A 180 -35.27 -26.76 2.93
C LYS A 180 -35.22 -27.81 1.81
N THR A 181 -34.42 -27.59 0.77
CA THR A 181 -34.29 -28.55 -0.33
C THR A 181 -33.69 -29.88 0.14
N VAL A 182 -32.66 -29.86 0.98
CA VAL A 182 -32.04 -31.06 1.55
C VAL A 182 -33.05 -31.82 2.42
N ASP A 183 -33.77 -31.13 3.29
CA ASP A 183 -34.79 -31.73 4.15
C ASP A 183 -35.90 -32.38 3.30
N THR A 184 -36.35 -31.74 2.22
CA THR A 184 -37.37 -32.31 1.33
C THR A 184 -36.87 -33.56 0.58
N VAL A 185 -35.59 -33.57 0.17
CA VAL A 185 -34.99 -34.73 -0.51
C VAL A 185 -34.89 -35.89 0.48
N PHE A 186 -34.35 -35.68 1.68
CA PHE A 186 -34.26 -36.72 2.70
C PHE A 186 -35.63 -37.26 3.12
N GLN A 187 -36.65 -36.42 3.27
CA GLN A 187 -38.02 -36.91 3.52
C GLN A 187 -38.57 -37.78 2.38
N SER A 188 -38.13 -37.55 1.14
CA SER A 188 -38.51 -38.41 0.01
C SER A 188 -37.69 -39.70 -0.04
N ASP A 189 -36.41 -39.66 0.33
CA ASP A 189 -35.54 -40.83 0.51
C ASP A 189 -36.11 -41.75 1.59
N ASP A 190 -36.47 -41.21 2.76
CA ASP A 190 -37.04 -41.95 3.88
C ASP A 190 -38.35 -42.66 3.51
N LYS A 191 -39.20 -42.01 2.71
CA LYS A 191 -40.42 -42.63 2.17
C LYS A 191 -40.09 -43.82 1.27
N LEU A 192 -39.10 -43.68 0.38
CA LEU A 192 -38.64 -44.78 -0.48
C LEU A 192 -38.07 -45.92 0.36
N LEU A 193 -37.18 -45.63 1.31
CA LEU A 193 -36.60 -46.62 2.23
C LEU A 193 -37.68 -47.34 3.04
N SER A 194 -38.70 -46.63 3.52
CA SER A 194 -39.83 -47.26 4.22
C SER A 194 -40.64 -48.20 3.31
N SER A 195 -40.75 -47.89 2.01
CA SER A 195 -41.42 -48.76 1.04
C SER A 195 -40.57 -49.98 0.68
N LEU A 196 -39.25 -49.83 0.57
CA LEU A 196 -38.30 -50.93 0.38
C LEU A 196 -38.30 -51.86 1.59
N GLN A 197 -38.38 -51.30 2.80
CA GLN A 197 -38.50 -52.09 4.03
C GLN A 197 -39.76 -52.96 3.99
N LYS A 198 -40.92 -52.39 3.63
CA LYS A 198 -42.17 -53.15 3.49
C LYS A 198 -42.05 -54.27 2.46
N LEU A 199 -41.45 -53.98 1.30
CA LEU A 199 -41.18 -55.00 0.28
C LEU A 199 -40.27 -56.11 0.82
N GLY A 200 -39.27 -55.77 1.62
CA GLY A 200 -38.42 -56.73 2.32
C GLY A 200 -39.21 -57.65 3.26
N TRP A 201 -40.14 -57.10 4.06
CA TRP A 201 -41.03 -57.90 4.89
C TRP A 201 -41.96 -58.82 4.08
N GLU A 202 -42.43 -58.38 2.92
CA GLU A 202 -43.24 -59.19 2.02
C GLU A 202 -42.43 -60.33 1.39
N LEU A 203 -41.12 -60.16 1.22
CA LEU A 203 -40.23 -61.15 0.64
C LEU A 203 -39.69 -62.19 1.64
N ASP A 204 -39.55 -61.81 2.91
CA ASP A 204 -39.06 -62.68 3.99
C ASP A 204 -40.12 -63.68 4.46
N GLN A 205 -41.41 -63.40 4.21
CA GLN A 205 -42.48 -64.35 4.50
C GLN A 205 -42.43 -65.52 3.49
N GLN A 206 -41.81 -66.64 3.90
CA GLN A 206 -42.05 -67.93 3.25
C GLN A 206 -43.56 -68.19 3.25
N ASP A 207 -44.11 -68.58 2.10
CA ASP A 207 -45.55 -68.74 1.94
C ASP A 207 -46.04 -69.81 2.93
N PRO A 208 -46.77 -69.46 4.01
CA PRO A 208 -47.13 -70.41 5.06
C PRO A 208 -48.08 -71.50 4.53
N GLU A 209 -48.65 -71.28 3.35
CA GLU A 209 -49.41 -72.26 2.57
C GLU A 209 -48.49 -73.36 1.99
N GLU A 210 -47.29 -73.03 1.51
CA GLU A 210 -46.32 -74.00 0.95
C GLU A 210 -45.81 -74.97 2.03
N GLU A 211 -45.48 -74.46 3.22
CA GLU A 211 -45.02 -75.31 4.33
C GLU A 211 -46.13 -76.26 4.83
N LYS A 212 -47.35 -75.73 4.99
CA LYS A 212 -48.53 -76.53 5.37
C LYS A 212 -48.93 -77.55 4.30
N THR A 213 -48.76 -77.24 3.02
CA THR A 213 -49.07 -78.18 1.93
C THR A 213 -48.05 -79.30 1.86
N ILE A 214 -46.76 -79.03 2.07
CA ILE A 214 -45.70 -80.06 2.16
C ILE A 214 -45.97 -81.00 3.36
N GLU A 215 -46.35 -80.46 4.52
CA GLU A 215 -46.62 -81.28 5.70
C GLU A 215 -47.87 -82.16 5.52
N LYS A 216 -48.96 -81.59 4.98
CA LYS A 216 -50.17 -82.37 4.60
C LYS A 216 -49.86 -83.44 3.55
N LEU A 217 -48.95 -83.17 2.62
CA LEU A 217 -48.56 -84.12 1.58
C LEU A 217 -47.76 -85.30 2.17
N ARG A 218 -46.86 -85.03 3.11
CA ARG A 218 -46.16 -86.09 3.88
C ARG A 218 -47.14 -86.93 4.69
N GLU A 219 -48.11 -86.29 5.35
CA GLU A 219 -49.12 -86.97 6.15
C GLU A 219 -50.03 -87.88 5.29
N THR A 220 -50.49 -87.38 4.13
CA THR A 220 -51.33 -88.16 3.21
C THR A 220 -50.56 -89.31 2.56
N CYS A 221 -49.28 -89.10 2.21
CA CYS A 221 -48.41 -90.16 1.69
C CYS A 221 -48.16 -91.25 2.75
N MET A 222 -47.91 -90.89 4.01
CA MET A 222 -47.80 -91.84 5.12
C MET A 222 -49.09 -92.64 5.33
N ARG A 223 -50.26 -91.98 5.25
CA ARG A 223 -51.56 -92.64 5.32
C ARG A 223 -51.77 -93.62 4.17
N LEU A 224 -51.35 -93.26 2.94
CA LEU A 224 -51.40 -94.13 1.77
C LEU A 224 -50.49 -95.35 1.92
N ILE A 225 -49.27 -95.18 2.44
CA ILE A 225 -48.36 -96.30 2.72
C ILE A 225 -49.01 -97.25 3.72
N LYS A 226 -49.58 -96.71 4.80
CA LYS A 226 -50.25 -97.54 5.81
C LYS A 226 -51.42 -98.35 5.22
N THR A 227 -52.30 -97.71 4.45
CA THR A 227 -53.46 -98.40 3.85
C THR A 227 -53.05 -99.40 2.76
N THR A 228 -52.02 -99.11 1.97
CA THR A 228 -51.50 -100.04 0.96
C THR A 228 -50.85 -101.27 1.60
N VAL A 229 -50.08 -101.10 2.67
CA VAL A 229 -49.51 -102.23 3.43
C VAL A 229 -50.61 -103.08 4.05
N GLU A 230 -51.61 -102.46 4.70
CA GLU A 230 -52.74 -103.17 5.30
C GLU A 230 -53.59 -103.91 4.25
N THR A 231 -53.84 -103.30 3.09
CA THR A 231 -54.60 -103.94 1.99
C THR A 231 -53.83 -105.06 1.32
N LEU A 232 -52.52 -104.91 1.12
CA LEU A 232 -51.67 -105.99 0.61
C LEU A 232 -51.63 -107.17 1.58
N ARG A 233 -51.45 -106.92 2.88
CA ARG A 233 -51.48 -107.96 3.93
C ARG A 233 -52.80 -108.73 3.92
N THR A 234 -53.92 -108.02 4.02
CA THR A 234 -55.25 -108.65 4.02
C THR A 234 -55.58 -109.37 2.72
N ARG A 235 -55.10 -108.88 1.57
CA ARG A 235 -55.24 -109.58 0.28
C ARG A 235 -54.41 -110.87 0.25
N LEU A 236 -53.22 -110.86 0.85
CA LEU A 236 -52.35 -112.03 0.96
C LEU A 236 -52.97 -113.09 1.87
N ASP A 237 -53.46 -112.67 3.04
CA ASP A 237 -54.20 -113.53 3.98
C ASP A 237 -55.41 -114.16 3.30
N ARG A 238 -56.16 -113.36 2.51
CA ARG A 238 -57.31 -113.85 1.74
C ARG A 238 -56.90 -114.90 0.71
N ILE A 239 -55.85 -114.65 -0.08
CA ILE A 239 -55.38 -115.58 -1.11
C ILE A 239 -54.87 -116.87 -0.47
N TYR A 240 -54.15 -116.78 0.65
CA TYR A 240 -53.69 -117.94 1.41
C TYR A 240 -54.87 -118.80 1.89
N LEU A 241 -55.88 -118.19 2.51
CA LEU A 241 -57.09 -118.90 2.95
C LEU A 241 -57.92 -119.45 1.77
N GLU A 242 -58.03 -118.71 0.66
CA GLU A 242 -58.70 -119.19 -0.56
C GLU A 242 -57.98 -120.36 -1.20
N ALA A 243 -56.63 -120.37 -1.20
CA ALA A 243 -55.82 -121.47 -1.70
C ALA A 243 -55.98 -122.73 -0.85
N ILE A 244 -56.03 -122.60 0.49
CA ILE A 244 -56.33 -123.71 1.40
C ILE A 244 -57.73 -124.27 1.11
N LEU A 245 -58.75 -123.41 1.03
CA LEU A 245 -60.12 -123.84 0.74
C LEU A 245 -60.27 -124.47 -0.66
N ALA A 246 -59.52 -123.99 -1.66
CA ALA A 246 -59.51 -124.57 -3.00
C ALA A 246 -58.80 -125.94 -3.03
N ALA A 247 -57.72 -126.10 -2.27
CA ALA A 247 -57.04 -127.39 -2.10
C ALA A 247 -57.96 -128.41 -1.41
N GLU A 248 -58.70 -128.01 -0.37
CA GLU A 248 -59.68 -128.87 0.31
C GLU A 248 -60.84 -129.30 -0.61
N ARG A 249 -61.32 -128.40 -1.48
CA ARG A 249 -62.45 -128.68 -2.39
C ARG A 249 -62.07 -129.51 -3.63
N SER A 250 -60.82 -129.46 -4.06
CA SER A 250 -60.38 -130.13 -5.30
C SER A 250 -60.04 -131.61 -5.13
N GLY A 251 -59.88 -132.09 -3.89
CA GLY A 251 -59.68 -133.52 -3.60
C GLY A 251 -58.39 -134.14 -4.17
N ASP A 252 -57.51 -133.35 -4.80
CA ASP A 252 -56.23 -133.79 -5.35
C ASP A 252 -55.14 -133.68 -4.27
N VAL A 253 -55.28 -134.50 -3.22
CA VAL A 253 -54.33 -134.52 -2.10
C VAL A 253 -53.19 -135.48 -2.44
N LYS A 254 -52.18 -134.99 -3.16
CA LYS A 254 -50.81 -135.30 -2.71
C LYS A 254 -50.63 -134.48 -1.46
N ALA A 255 -50.54 -135.13 -0.30
CA ALA A 255 -50.27 -134.46 0.96
C ALA A 255 -49.03 -133.58 0.77
N ALA A 256 -49.22 -132.26 0.66
CA ALA A 256 -48.13 -131.30 0.73
C ALA A 256 -47.32 -131.67 1.96
N THR A 257 -46.03 -131.89 1.79
CA THR A 257 -45.21 -132.31 2.91
C THR A 257 -45.19 -131.18 3.93
N GLN A 258 -45.07 -131.50 5.22
CA GLN A 258 -45.01 -130.49 6.27
C GLN A 258 -43.83 -129.50 6.09
N GLU A 259 -42.85 -129.87 5.26
CA GLU A 259 -41.74 -129.01 4.81
C GLU A 259 -42.20 -127.97 3.79
N ASP A 260 -43.07 -128.32 2.84
CA ASP A 260 -43.59 -127.39 1.82
C ASP A 260 -44.46 -126.28 2.45
N VAL A 261 -45.25 -126.62 3.48
CA VAL A 261 -46.07 -125.65 4.21
C VAL A 261 -45.20 -124.67 5.01
N LYS A 262 -44.15 -125.18 5.66
CA LYS A 262 -43.19 -124.34 6.40
C LYS A 262 -42.38 -123.43 5.48
N ALA A 263 -41.97 -123.93 4.32
CA ALA A 263 -41.29 -123.12 3.30
C ALA A 263 -42.20 -121.98 2.81
N LEU A 264 -43.50 -122.25 2.59
CA LEU A 264 -44.47 -121.22 2.24
C LEU A 264 -44.72 -120.23 3.38
N GLU A 265 -44.75 -120.67 4.63
CA GLU A 265 -44.86 -119.78 5.81
C GLU A 265 -43.64 -118.85 5.93
N GLU A 266 -42.42 -119.37 5.73
CA GLU A 266 -41.19 -118.57 5.74
C GLU A 266 -41.14 -117.57 4.56
N GLU A 267 -41.58 -117.98 3.37
CA GLU A 267 -41.72 -117.10 2.20
C GLU A 267 -42.76 -115.99 2.44
N LEU A 268 -43.88 -116.31 3.11
CA LEU A 268 -44.90 -115.35 3.50
C LEU A 268 -44.38 -114.34 4.54
N GLU A 269 -43.65 -114.80 5.56
CA GLU A 269 -43.00 -113.92 6.55
C GLU A 269 -41.95 -113.01 5.91
N SER A 270 -41.15 -113.54 4.98
CA SER A 270 -40.22 -112.73 4.18
C SER A 270 -40.97 -111.66 3.39
N LEU A 271 -42.06 -112.04 2.72
CA LEU A 271 -42.88 -111.10 1.94
C LEU A 271 -43.53 -110.02 2.83
N TYR A 272 -44.00 -110.36 4.04
CA TYR A 272 -44.53 -109.36 4.98
C TYR A 272 -43.50 -108.33 5.44
N SER A 273 -42.23 -108.72 5.52
CA SER A 273 -41.12 -107.83 5.86
C SER A 273 -40.78 -106.87 4.72
N GLU A 274 -40.94 -107.31 3.46
CA GLU A 274 -40.64 -106.53 2.26
C GLU A 274 -41.76 -105.58 1.83
N ILE A 275 -43.02 -105.90 2.15
CA ILE A 275 -44.20 -105.09 1.75
C ILE A 275 -44.08 -103.62 2.21
N LEU A 276 -43.61 -103.37 3.44
CA LEU A 276 -43.50 -102.00 3.96
C LEU A 276 -42.41 -101.17 3.26
N PRO A 277 -41.15 -101.62 3.16
CA PRO A 277 -40.11 -100.92 2.39
C PRO A 277 -40.50 -100.66 0.93
N VAL A 278 -41.13 -101.64 0.26
CA VAL A 278 -41.54 -101.50 -1.15
C VAL A 278 -42.70 -100.52 -1.29
N ALA A 279 -43.70 -100.56 -0.40
CA ALA A 279 -44.80 -99.60 -0.39
C ALA A 279 -44.31 -98.17 -0.10
N GLN A 280 -43.34 -98.02 0.81
CA GLN A 280 -42.70 -96.74 1.10
C GLN A 280 -41.98 -96.21 -0.14
N MET A 281 -41.08 -96.98 -0.76
CA MET A 281 -40.40 -96.58 -2.00
C MET A 281 -41.39 -96.23 -3.12
N SER A 282 -42.42 -97.05 -3.31
CA SER A 282 -43.45 -96.81 -4.34
C SER A 282 -44.21 -95.51 -4.11
N ALA A 283 -44.66 -95.25 -2.88
CA ALA A 283 -45.40 -94.04 -2.56
C ALA A 283 -44.51 -92.79 -2.61
N GLU A 284 -43.26 -92.91 -2.15
CA GLU A 284 -42.26 -91.85 -2.27
C GLU A 284 -41.99 -91.50 -3.74
N GLN A 285 -41.76 -92.50 -4.59
CA GLN A 285 -41.40 -92.27 -5.99
C GLN A 285 -42.59 -91.86 -6.88
N GLN A 286 -43.79 -92.38 -6.62
CA GLN A 286 -44.99 -92.06 -7.43
C GLN A 286 -45.68 -90.75 -7.01
N HIS A 287 -45.62 -90.39 -5.73
CA HIS A 287 -46.43 -89.30 -5.19
C HIS A 287 -45.63 -88.23 -4.45
N LEU A 288 -44.70 -88.62 -3.55
CA LEU A 288 -43.96 -87.65 -2.75
C LEU A 288 -42.97 -86.86 -3.60
N GLU A 289 -42.10 -87.55 -4.34
CA GLU A 289 -41.01 -86.93 -5.11
C GLU A 289 -41.52 -86.04 -6.25
N PRO A 290 -42.54 -86.44 -7.04
CA PRO A 290 -43.11 -85.56 -8.08
C PRO A 290 -43.80 -84.34 -7.48
N ALA A 291 -44.49 -84.50 -6.35
CA ALA A 291 -45.13 -83.38 -5.68
C ALA A 291 -44.09 -82.40 -5.10
N LEU A 292 -43.04 -82.90 -4.46
CA LEU A 292 -41.92 -82.08 -3.98
C LEU A 292 -41.20 -81.36 -5.13
N LYS A 293 -41.05 -82.00 -6.29
CA LYS A 293 -40.51 -81.34 -7.49
C LYS A 293 -41.45 -80.23 -7.99
N SER A 294 -42.76 -80.43 -7.92
CA SER A 294 -43.73 -79.41 -8.31
C SER A 294 -43.80 -78.23 -7.32
N THR A 295 -43.71 -78.49 -6.01
CA THR A 295 -43.61 -77.43 -4.99
C THR A 295 -42.28 -76.70 -5.10
N ASN A 296 -41.18 -77.40 -5.37
CA ASN A 296 -39.87 -76.77 -5.63
C ASN A 296 -39.88 -75.94 -6.92
N ALA A 297 -40.65 -76.34 -7.95
CA ALA A 297 -40.83 -75.54 -9.16
C ALA A 297 -41.66 -74.27 -8.88
N GLN A 298 -42.65 -74.34 -7.99
CA GLN A 298 -43.40 -73.18 -7.49
C GLN A 298 -42.51 -72.27 -6.62
N SER A 299 -41.66 -72.85 -5.77
CA SER A 299 -40.60 -72.13 -5.06
C SER A 299 -39.60 -71.47 -6.02
N GLY A 300 -39.35 -72.05 -7.20
CA GLY A 300 -38.62 -71.38 -8.29
C GLY A 300 -39.28 -70.08 -8.76
N GLN A 301 -40.62 -69.99 -8.72
CA GLN A 301 -41.36 -68.76 -9.03
C GLN A 301 -41.28 -67.74 -7.88
N SER A 302 -41.27 -68.18 -6.61
CA SER A 302 -41.02 -67.28 -5.48
C SER A 302 -39.59 -66.76 -5.47
N ILE A 303 -38.59 -67.58 -5.84
CA ILE A 303 -37.21 -67.15 -6.08
C ILE A 303 -37.16 -66.13 -7.22
N HIS A 304 -37.86 -66.34 -8.34
CA HIS A 304 -37.91 -65.34 -9.41
C HIS A 304 -38.55 -64.02 -8.95
N ARG A 305 -39.62 -64.06 -8.16
CA ARG A 305 -40.22 -62.86 -7.56
C ARG A 305 -39.23 -62.15 -6.63
N SER A 306 -38.48 -62.92 -5.83
CA SER A 306 -37.43 -62.39 -4.97
C SER A 306 -36.28 -61.77 -5.75
N ALA A 307 -35.85 -62.38 -6.86
CA ALA A 307 -34.80 -61.84 -7.71
C ALA A 307 -35.21 -60.50 -8.33
N VAL A 308 -36.46 -60.38 -8.80
CA VAL A 308 -37.00 -59.12 -9.35
C VAL A 308 -37.18 -58.06 -8.26
N ALA A 309 -37.61 -58.46 -7.06
CA ALA A 309 -37.71 -57.53 -5.92
C ALA A 309 -36.31 -57.03 -5.49
N VAL A 310 -35.32 -57.91 -5.44
CA VAL A 310 -33.93 -57.55 -5.10
C VAL A 310 -33.31 -56.67 -6.18
N SER A 311 -33.55 -56.95 -7.47
CA SER A 311 -33.08 -56.05 -8.53
C SER A 311 -33.71 -54.66 -8.42
N TYR A 312 -35.01 -54.58 -8.12
CA TYR A 312 -35.69 -53.32 -7.88
C TYR A 312 -35.14 -52.57 -6.64
N VAL A 313 -34.86 -53.29 -5.54
CA VAL A 313 -34.22 -52.72 -4.35
C VAL A 313 -32.84 -52.16 -4.70
N ASN A 314 -32.02 -52.90 -5.45
CA ASN A 314 -30.71 -52.43 -5.89
C ASN A 314 -30.81 -51.19 -6.76
N GLU A 315 -31.69 -51.15 -7.76
CA GLU A 315 -31.93 -49.97 -8.60
C GLU A 315 -32.37 -48.76 -7.76
N CYS A 316 -33.22 -48.97 -6.75
CA CYS A 316 -33.63 -47.90 -5.84
C CYS A 316 -32.47 -47.41 -4.96
N LEU A 317 -31.63 -48.32 -4.47
CA LEU A 317 -30.44 -47.96 -3.68
C LEU A 317 -29.41 -47.20 -4.53
N ASP A 318 -29.18 -47.63 -5.77
CA ASP A 318 -28.30 -46.94 -6.72
C ASP A 318 -28.84 -45.53 -7.01
N TYR A 319 -30.16 -45.39 -7.22
CA TYR A 319 -30.81 -44.09 -7.36
C TYR A 319 -30.61 -43.18 -6.14
N LEU A 320 -30.74 -43.73 -4.92
CA LEU A 320 -30.49 -42.97 -3.68
C LEU A 320 -29.03 -42.51 -3.58
N VAL A 321 -28.07 -43.38 -3.93
CA VAL A 321 -26.63 -43.04 -3.93
C VAL A 321 -26.34 -41.96 -4.96
N GLU A 322 -26.80 -42.11 -6.20
CA GLU A 322 -26.61 -41.10 -7.25
C GLU A 322 -27.20 -39.76 -6.82
N ARG A 323 -28.41 -39.75 -6.26
CA ARG A 323 -29.08 -38.55 -5.76
C ARG A 323 -28.31 -37.88 -4.62
N ILE A 324 -27.78 -38.65 -3.66
CA ILE A 324 -26.98 -38.11 -2.55
C ILE A 324 -25.65 -37.55 -3.05
N THR A 325 -24.99 -38.20 -4.01
CA THR A 325 -23.73 -37.69 -4.59
C THR A 325 -23.95 -36.37 -5.33
N LEU A 326 -25.02 -36.26 -6.13
CA LEU A 326 -25.39 -35.01 -6.81
C LEU A 326 -25.73 -33.90 -5.81
N LEU A 327 -26.48 -34.22 -4.76
CA LEU A 327 -26.82 -33.27 -3.71
C LEU A 327 -25.57 -32.80 -2.95
N THR A 328 -24.61 -33.70 -2.71
CA THR A 328 -23.34 -33.38 -2.05
C THR A 328 -22.51 -32.42 -2.89
N ASP A 329 -22.35 -32.68 -4.19
CA ASP A 329 -21.63 -31.77 -5.11
C ASP A 329 -22.29 -30.37 -5.16
N ARG A 330 -23.62 -30.32 -5.18
CA ARG A 330 -24.36 -29.05 -5.13
C ARG A 330 -24.21 -28.32 -3.78
N VAL A 331 -24.13 -29.04 -2.68
CA VAL A 331 -23.86 -28.46 -1.36
C VAL A 331 -22.42 -27.93 -1.28
N GLU A 332 -21.45 -28.64 -1.86
CA GLU A 332 -20.05 -28.25 -1.88
C GLU A 332 -19.81 -26.99 -2.73
N THR A 333 -20.41 -26.91 -3.92
CA THR A 333 -20.38 -25.70 -4.76
C THR A 333 -21.04 -24.51 -4.06
N LEU A 334 -22.19 -24.69 -3.41
CA LEU A 334 -22.81 -23.61 -2.63
C LEU A 334 -21.97 -23.20 -1.42
N LYS A 335 -21.28 -24.14 -0.77
CA LYS A 335 -20.37 -23.85 0.33
C LYS A 335 -19.17 -23.04 -0.13
N SER A 336 -18.57 -23.38 -1.28
CA SER A 336 -17.46 -22.61 -1.85
C SER A 336 -17.89 -21.21 -2.28
N HIS A 337 -19.07 -21.07 -2.91
CA HIS A 337 -19.67 -19.76 -3.21
C HIS A 337 -19.91 -18.92 -1.95
N ASN A 338 -20.46 -19.51 -0.88
CA ASN A 338 -20.68 -18.81 0.37
C ASN A 338 -19.36 -18.41 1.06
N ALA A 339 -18.33 -19.25 0.98
CA ALA A 339 -17.00 -18.92 1.48
C ALA A 339 -16.39 -17.73 0.71
N ALA A 340 -16.46 -17.75 -0.63
CA ALA A 340 -16.02 -16.65 -1.47
C ALA A 340 -16.80 -15.35 -1.18
N ALA A 341 -18.13 -15.42 -1.09
CA ALA A 341 -18.97 -14.29 -0.72
C ALA A 341 -18.59 -13.72 0.67
N SER A 342 -18.36 -14.58 1.65
CA SER A 342 -17.93 -14.15 2.99
C SER A 342 -16.54 -13.49 2.98
N SER A 343 -15.62 -13.96 2.13
CA SER A 343 -14.31 -13.33 1.94
C SER A 343 -14.46 -11.95 1.30
N ILE A 344 -15.28 -11.81 0.26
CA ILE A 344 -15.55 -10.53 -0.40
C ILE A 344 -16.21 -9.54 0.59
N ILE A 345 -17.16 -10.02 1.39
CA ILE A 345 -17.79 -9.22 2.45
C ILE A 345 -16.77 -8.77 3.49
N ALA A 346 -15.85 -9.65 3.90
CA ALA A 346 -14.81 -9.31 4.85
C ALA A 346 -13.81 -8.28 4.29
N THR A 347 -13.38 -8.44 3.04
CA THR A 347 -12.48 -7.47 2.38
C THR A 347 -13.19 -6.13 2.17
N ALA A 348 -14.44 -6.14 1.73
CA ALA A 348 -15.25 -4.93 1.53
C ALA A 348 -15.46 -4.18 2.86
N LYS A 349 -15.77 -4.89 3.96
CA LYS A 349 -15.87 -4.29 5.29
C LYS A 349 -14.53 -3.73 5.79
N ALA A 350 -13.42 -4.43 5.51
CA ALA A 350 -12.08 -3.94 5.84
C ALA A 350 -11.76 -2.64 5.08
N GLU A 351 -12.07 -2.56 3.78
CA GLU A 351 -11.86 -1.37 2.95
C GLU A 351 -12.71 -0.18 3.37
N VAL A 352 -13.98 -0.40 3.73
CA VAL A 352 -14.85 0.65 4.29
C VAL A 352 -14.31 1.15 5.63
N SER A 353 -13.88 0.23 6.51
CA SER A 353 -13.32 0.60 7.82
C SER A 353 -11.97 1.33 7.71
N ALA A 354 -11.14 0.98 6.71
CA ALA A 354 -9.88 1.65 6.43
C ALA A 354 -10.10 3.06 5.86
N SER A 355 -11.13 3.24 5.02
CA SER A 355 -11.50 4.55 4.44
C SER A 355 -12.07 5.52 5.49
N LEU A 356 -12.72 5.00 6.53
CA LEU A 356 -13.32 5.79 7.62
C LEU A 356 -12.37 6.06 8.81
N SER A 357 -11.20 5.40 8.86
CA SER A 357 -10.21 5.67 9.91
C SER A 357 -9.44 6.94 9.55
N PRO A 358 -9.58 8.05 10.32
CA PRO A 358 -8.74 9.22 10.12
C PRO A 358 -7.34 8.84 10.64
N GLU A 359 -6.50 8.30 9.77
CA GLU A 359 -5.10 8.09 10.12
C GLU A 359 -4.50 9.43 10.55
N LYS A 360 -4.02 9.39 11.79
CA LYS A 360 -3.32 10.43 12.54
C LYS A 360 -2.55 11.35 11.61
N LYS A 361 -2.80 12.66 11.77
CA LYS A 361 -1.98 13.77 11.28
C LYS A 361 -0.48 13.48 11.49
N LYS A 362 0.16 12.79 10.56
CA LYS A 362 1.62 12.82 10.44
C LYS A 362 1.92 14.20 9.87
N SER A 363 2.52 15.01 10.73
CA SER A 363 3.17 16.27 10.39
C SER A 363 3.98 16.09 9.10
N ILE A 364 3.41 16.51 7.98
CA ILE A 364 4.17 16.80 6.77
C ILE A 364 4.88 18.10 7.10
N ARG A 365 6.09 17.99 7.66
CA ARG A 365 7.07 19.07 7.59
C ARG A 365 7.16 19.48 6.14
N ALA A 366 7.01 20.77 5.90
CA ALA A 366 7.14 21.41 4.60
C ALA A 366 8.47 21.02 3.94
N ALA A 367 8.44 20.01 3.09
CA ALA A 367 9.45 19.81 2.07
C ALA A 367 9.20 20.91 1.03
N MET A 368 10.10 21.89 0.98
CA MET A 368 10.16 22.88 -0.09
C MET A 368 10.11 22.14 -1.44
N PRO A 369 9.28 22.58 -2.40
CA PRO A 369 9.34 22.01 -3.73
C PRO A 369 10.63 22.47 -4.40
N ALA A 370 11.61 21.57 -4.50
CA ALA A 370 12.69 21.72 -5.47
C ALA A 370 12.06 21.78 -6.87
N SER A 371 12.33 22.86 -7.57
CA SER A 371 11.91 23.13 -8.95
C SER A 371 12.27 21.96 -9.89
N PRO A 372 11.33 21.39 -10.66
CA PRO A 372 11.68 20.45 -11.72
C PRO A 372 12.32 21.19 -12.89
N ILE A 373 13.57 20.83 -13.18
CA ILE A 373 14.26 21.15 -14.42
C ILE A 373 13.38 20.66 -15.59
N ARG A 374 12.99 21.60 -16.45
CA ARG A 374 12.30 21.33 -17.72
C ARG A 374 13.23 20.54 -18.64
N ASN A 375 12.98 19.25 -18.78
CA ASN A 375 13.41 18.51 -19.96
C ASN A 375 12.27 18.56 -21.00
N PRO A 376 12.49 19.10 -22.21
CA PRO A 376 11.48 19.11 -23.25
C PRO A 376 11.41 17.71 -23.89
N SER A 377 10.28 17.03 -23.78
CA SER A 377 9.98 15.84 -24.58
C SER A 377 9.62 16.25 -26.02
N PRO A 378 9.93 15.39 -27.01
CA PRO A 378 9.90 15.75 -28.41
C PRO A 378 8.48 15.80 -28.96
N ILE A 379 8.24 16.84 -29.75
CA ILE A 379 7.04 17.05 -30.57
C ILE A 379 6.86 15.85 -31.50
N ARG A 380 5.80 15.07 -31.28
CA ARG A 380 5.35 14.03 -32.20
C ARG A 380 4.70 14.71 -33.40
N MET A 381 5.45 14.85 -34.48
CA MET A 381 4.96 15.20 -35.81
C MET A 381 3.81 14.25 -36.20
N ARG A 382 2.61 14.80 -36.39
CA ARG A 382 1.52 14.10 -37.09
C ARG A 382 1.83 14.16 -38.58
N ALA A 383 2.14 12.99 -39.16
CA ALA A 383 2.17 12.83 -40.60
C ALA A 383 0.73 12.81 -41.13
N ASN A 384 0.46 13.71 -42.08
CA ASN A 384 -0.67 13.59 -43.00
C ASN A 384 -0.43 12.39 -43.91
N THR A 385 -1.41 11.50 -43.99
CA THR A 385 -1.60 10.64 -45.16
C THR A 385 -3.07 10.68 -45.54
N ASP A 386 -3.31 11.28 -46.70
CA ASP A 386 -4.57 11.24 -47.44
C ASP A 386 -4.96 9.81 -47.83
N GLY A 387 -6.27 9.57 -47.85
CA GLY A 387 -6.91 8.74 -48.86
C GLY A 387 -7.09 7.25 -48.56
N ALA A 388 -8.28 6.87 -48.07
CA ALA A 388 -9.17 5.97 -48.80
C ALA A 388 -10.50 5.79 -48.07
N ARG A 389 -11.57 5.87 -48.85
CA ARG A 389 -12.98 5.79 -48.48
C ARG A 389 -13.40 4.33 -48.21
N ARG A 390 -14.32 4.17 -47.25
CA ARG A 390 -15.43 3.18 -47.13
C ARG A 390 -15.62 2.98 -45.61
N GLY A 391 -16.55 3.67 -44.97
CA GLY A 391 -17.98 3.46 -45.14
C GLY A 391 -18.42 2.47 -44.07
N ASN A 392 -18.79 2.95 -42.88
CA ASN A 392 -20.12 2.69 -42.36
C ASN A 392 -20.41 3.56 -41.14
N ASN A 393 -21.64 4.04 -41.11
CA ASN A 393 -22.26 4.66 -39.95
C ASN A 393 -22.11 3.75 -38.73
N ASN A 394 -21.70 4.30 -37.58
CA ASN A 394 -22.54 4.07 -36.42
C ASN A 394 -22.57 5.26 -35.46
N ARG A 395 -23.80 5.73 -35.31
CA ARG A 395 -24.22 6.83 -34.46
C ARG A 395 -23.92 6.46 -33.01
N ARG A 396 -23.28 7.40 -32.30
CA ARG A 396 -23.53 7.61 -30.86
C ARG A 396 -25.04 7.61 -30.63
N ARG A 397 -25.55 6.53 -30.06
CA ARG A 397 -26.80 6.51 -29.32
C ARG A 397 -26.54 5.79 -28.01
N SER A 398 -26.44 6.59 -26.96
CA SER A 398 -26.91 6.22 -25.64
C SER A 398 -28.34 5.68 -25.75
N SER A 399 -28.67 4.72 -24.89
CA SER A 399 -29.97 4.05 -24.68
C SER A 399 -30.44 3.11 -25.82
N GLY A 400 -30.34 1.82 -25.56
CA GLY A 400 -30.95 0.75 -26.35
C GLY A 400 -30.44 -0.60 -25.89
N ILE A 401 -31.15 -1.20 -24.94
CA ILE A 401 -31.00 -2.61 -24.57
C ILE A 401 -31.45 -3.41 -25.80
N LEU A 402 -30.50 -3.95 -26.54
CA LEU A 402 -30.71 -4.99 -27.52
C LEU A 402 -29.75 -6.09 -27.12
N ASP A 403 -30.26 -7.32 -27.01
CA ASP A 403 -29.50 -8.52 -26.64
C ASP A 403 -28.32 -8.73 -27.61
N GLU A 404 -27.20 -8.09 -27.31
CA GLU A 404 -25.90 -8.42 -27.90
C GLU A 404 -25.45 -9.70 -27.18
N PRO A 405 -25.15 -10.79 -27.91
CA PRO A 405 -24.80 -12.06 -27.28
C PRO A 405 -23.65 -11.84 -26.31
N ALA A 406 -23.79 -12.36 -25.09
CA ALA A 406 -22.89 -12.05 -23.96
C ALA A 406 -21.40 -12.22 -24.30
N ILE A 407 -21.08 -13.10 -25.24
CA ILE A 407 -19.73 -13.35 -25.73
C ILE A 407 -19.16 -12.13 -26.48
N GLU A 408 -19.94 -11.46 -27.35
CA GLU A 408 -19.47 -10.28 -28.09
C GLU A 408 -19.27 -9.07 -27.18
N ALA A 409 -20.14 -8.90 -26.18
CA ALA A 409 -19.97 -7.89 -25.14
C ALA A 409 -18.69 -8.13 -24.32
N LEU A 410 -18.43 -9.38 -23.90
CA LEU A 410 -17.21 -9.75 -23.19
C LEU A 410 -15.95 -9.54 -24.05
N LEU A 411 -16.00 -9.87 -25.34
CA LEU A 411 -14.88 -9.67 -26.25
C LEU A 411 -14.60 -8.18 -26.46
N ARG A 412 -15.63 -7.33 -26.48
CA ARG A 412 -15.49 -5.88 -26.57
C ARG A 412 -14.93 -5.27 -25.29
N ASP A 413 -15.42 -5.69 -24.12
CA ASP A 413 -14.91 -5.27 -22.81
C ASP A 413 -13.46 -5.71 -22.61
N LEU A 414 -13.12 -6.89 -23.13
CA LEU A 414 -11.75 -7.38 -23.15
C LEU A 414 -10.92 -6.76 -24.28
N ALA A 415 -11.45 -5.91 -25.16
CA ALA A 415 -10.77 -5.34 -26.33
C ALA A 415 -10.09 -6.40 -27.24
N LEU A 416 -10.80 -7.51 -27.47
CA LEU A 416 -10.39 -8.60 -28.36
C LEU A 416 -11.24 -8.55 -29.64
N SER A 417 -10.61 -8.34 -30.79
CA SER A 417 -11.26 -8.44 -32.10
C SER A 417 -11.07 -9.84 -32.67
N LEU A 418 -12.13 -10.65 -32.69
CA LEU A 418 -12.11 -11.90 -33.44
C LEU A 418 -12.46 -11.68 -34.92
N PRO A 419 -11.97 -12.54 -35.82
CA PRO A 419 -12.45 -12.62 -37.20
C PRO A 419 -13.95 -12.94 -37.24
N ASP A 420 -14.66 -12.35 -38.20
CA ASP A 420 -16.12 -12.42 -38.34
C ASP A 420 -16.62 -13.87 -38.39
N ALA A 421 -17.67 -14.19 -37.63
CA ALA A 421 -18.15 -15.56 -37.45
C ALA A 421 -18.73 -16.20 -38.73
N GLU A 422 -19.05 -15.39 -39.73
CA GLU A 422 -19.58 -15.84 -41.02
C GLU A 422 -18.47 -16.23 -42.03
N GLU A 423 -17.23 -15.75 -41.84
CA GLU A 423 -16.11 -16.00 -42.79
C GLU A 423 -14.99 -16.87 -42.21
N ALA A 424 -14.85 -16.96 -40.88
CA ALA A 424 -13.73 -17.66 -40.24
C ALA A 424 -14.13 -19.00 -39.63
N SER A 425 -13.26 -20.01 -39.77
CA SER A 425 -13.45 -21.29 -39.09
C SER A 425 -13.32 -21.11 -37.57
N ILE A 426 -14.05 -21.92 -36.79
CA ILE A 426 -13.93 -21.97 -35.32
C ILE A 426 -12.47 -22.15 -34.89
N GLN A 427 -11.69 -22.88 -35.69
CA GLN A 427 -10.26 -23.09 -35.44
C GLN A 427 -9.44 -21.80 -35.55
N ASP A 428 -9.80 -20.91 -36.47
CA ASP A 428 -9.12 -19.62 -36.66
C ASP A 428 -9.45 -18.66 -35.51
N GLN A 429 -10.69 -18.68 -35.04
CA GLN A 429 -11.13 -17.93 -33.85
C GLN A 429 -10.42 -18.39 -32.57
N VAL A 430 -10.32 -19.70 -32.36
CA VAL A 430 -9.57 -20.28 -31.24
C VAL A 430 -8.07 -19.93 -31.33
N SER A 431 -7.49 -19.94 -32.54
CA SER A 431 -6.10 -19.56 -32.75
C SER A 431 -5.84 -18.07 -32.42
N ALA A 432 -6.77 -17.18 -32.79
CA ALA A 432 -6.70 -15.75 -32.50
C ALA A 432 -6.81 -15.47 -31.00
N LEU A 433 -7.70 -16.18 -30.30
CA LEU A 433 -7.84 -16.10 -28.84
C LEU A 433 -6.59 -16.63 -28.12
N ASN A 434 -6.04 -17.76 -28.54
CA ASN A 434 -4.81 -18.30 -27.97
C ASN A 434 -3.61 -17.36 -28.20
N LYS A 435 -3.53 -16.72 -29.37
CA LYS A 435 -2.51 -15.71 -29.65
C LYS A 435 -2.69 -14.47 -28.75
N ALA A 436 -3.91 -13.98 -28.59
CA ALA A 436 -4.16 -12.84 -27.72
C ALA A 436 -3.92 -13.16 -26.24
N PHE A 437 -4.24 -14.39 -25.80
CA PHE A 437 -3.97 -14.87 -24.45
C PHE A 437 -2.45 -14.95 -24.18
N THR A 438 -1.70 -15.59 -25.08
CA THR A 438 -0.24 -15.69 -24.95
C THR A 438 0.45 -14.32 -25.00
N GLU A 439 -0.01 -13.41 -25.87
CA GLU A 439 0.51 -12.03 -25.93
C GLU A 439 0.21 -11.25 -24.64
N ARG A 440 -1.00 -11.38 -24.08
CA ARG A 440 -1.36 -10.72 -22.82
C ARG A 440 -0.61 -11.32 -21.64
N SER A 441 -0.49 -12.64 -21.57
CA SER A 441 0.29 -13.31 -20.53
C SER A 441 1.77 -12.95 -20.62
N GLY A 442 2.33 -12.81 -21.83
CA GLY A 442 3.70 -12.31 -22.02
C GLY A 442 3.84 -10.88 -21.52
N LYS A 443 2.92 -9.99 -21.91
CA LYS A 443 2.91 -8.59 -21.45
C LYS A 443 2.76 -8.47 -19.93
N THR A 444 1.94 -9.29 -19.27
CA THR A 444 1.84 -9.24 -17.80
C THR A 444 3.13 -9.70 -17.15
N THR A 445 3.77 -10.76 -17.66
CA THR A 445 5.09 -11.18 -17.16
C THR A 445 6.15 -10.10 -17.37
N ASP A 446 6.15 -9.41 -18.51
CA ASP A 446 7.09 -8.31 -18.80
C ASP A 446 6.83 -7.09 -17.91
N VAL A 447 5.57 -6.73 -17.68
CA VAL A 447 5.21 -5.62 -16.77
C VAL A 447 5.62 -5.93 -15.34
N VAL A 448 5.37 -7.16 -14.86
CA VAL A 448 5.80 -7.60 -13.53
C VAL A 448 7.32 -7.56 -13.41
N ARG A 449 8.04 -8.06 -14.42
CA ARG A 449 9.50 -8.02 -14.43
C ARG A 449 10.04 -6.59 -14.45
N ASN A 450 9.51 -5.72 -15.29
CA ASN A 450 9.92 -4.31 -15.34
C ASN A 450 9.58 -3.55 -14.03
N ALA A 451 8.44 -3.88 -13.40
CA ALA A 451 8.09 -3.33 -12.09
C ALA A 451 9.06 -3.80 -11.00
N GLN A 452 9.46 -5.07 -11.03
CA GLN A 452 10.47 -5.61 -10.14
C GLN A 452 11.85 -4.96 -10.39
N ASP A 453 12.33 -4.91 -11.62
CA ASP A 453 13.62 -4.32 -11.97
C ASP A 453 13.70 -2.83 -11.59
N SER A 454 12.60 -2.08 -11.82
CA SER A 454 12.52 -0.67 -11.42
C SER A 454 12.46 -0.48 -9.91
N PHE A 455 11.77 -1.38 -9.19
CA PHE A 455 11.78 -1.39 -7.73
C PHE A 455 13.17 -1.71 -7.18
N GLU A 456 13.82 -2.76 -7.68
CA GLU A 456 15.17 -3.14 -7.28
C GLU A 456 16.16 -2.01 -7.52
N THR A 457 16.15 -1.38 -8.70
CA THR A 457 17.02 -0.24 -9.04
C THR A 457 16.76 0.97 -8.12
N SER A 458 15.50 1.24 -7.78
CA SER A 458 15.13 2.31 -6.84
C SER A 458 15.63 1.98 -5.43
N VAL A 459 15.47 0.75 -4.96
CA VAL A 459 15.93 0.32 -3.64
C VAL A 459 17.46 0.36 -3.55
N THR A 460 18.18 -0.14 -4.55
CA THR A 460 19.66 -0.11 -4.54
C THR A 460 20.17 1.32 -4.53
N SER A 461 19.62 2.22 -5.34
CA SER A 461 20.03 3.64 -5.33
C SER A 461 19.77 4.29 -3.96
N ARG A 462 18.64 4.00 -3.30
CA ARG A 462 18.35 4.49 -1.95
C ARG A 462 19.27 3.89 -0.89
N LEU A 463 19.64 2.62 -1.01
CA LEU A 463 20.59 1.98 -0.11
C LEU A 463 22.00 2.53 -0.30
N ASP A 464 22.41 2.84 -1.53
CA ASP A 464 23.70 3.44 -1.82
C ASP A 464 23.77 4.90 -1.34
N ASP A 465 22.70 5.68 -1.52
CA ASP A 465 22.56 7.01 -0.91
C ASP A 465 22.64 6.94 0.62
N ALA A 466 21.96 5.98 1.24
CA ALA A 466 21.99 5.78 2.69
C ALA A 466 23.39 5.34 3.18
N ARG A 467 24.08 4.47 2.44
CA ARG A 467 25.46 4.08 2.73
C ARG A 467 26.39 5.28 2.65
N LEU A 468 26.25 6.12 1.61
CA LEU A 468 27.04 7.33 1.45
C LEU A 468 26.75 8.31 2.59
N ALA A 469 25.49 8.50 2.98
CA ALA A 469 25.12 9.34 4.12
C ALA A 469 25.69 8.81 5.44
N ILE A 470 25.65 7.49 5.68
CA ILE A 470 26.28 6.87 6.84
C ILE A 470 27.79 7.05 6.81
N GLN A 471 28.42 6.92 5.64
CA GLN A 471 29.85 7.15 5.48
C GLN A 471 30.20 8.62 5.77
N LEU A 472 29.44 9.58 5.25
CA LEU A 472 29.64 11.00 5.55
C LEU A 472 29.44 11.31 7.04
N LEU A 473 28.43 10.72 7.68
CA LEU A 473 28.22 10.87 9.13
C LEU A 473 29.36 10.24 9.93
N ARG A 474 29.83 9.07 9.50
CA ARG A 474 30.99 8.41 10.10
C ARG A 474 32.23 9.29 9.93
N ASP A 475 32.47 9.81 8.74
CA ASP A 475 33.62 10.65 8.42
C ASP A 475 33.53 11.99 9.17
N SER A 476 32.34 12.56 9.37
CA SER A 476 32.17 13.77 10.18
C SER A 476 32.42 13.51 11.67
N VAL A 477 31.89 12.41 12.20
CA VAL A 477 32.11 12.02 13.61
C VAL A 477 33.57 11.66 13.86
N LEU A 478 34.21 11.00 12.90
CA LEU A 478 35.63 10.69 12.95
C LEU A 478 36.49 11.95 12.77
N ALA A 479 36.11 12.90 11.92
CA ALA A 479 36.83 14.18 11.77
C ALA A 479 36.84 15.01 13.06
N GLU A 480 35.78 14.96 13.86
CA GLU A 480 35.73 15.58 15.19
C GLU A 480 36.47 14.78 16.27
N SER A 481 36.83 13.53 15.98
CA SER A 481 37.52 12.62 16.90
C SER A 481 39.03 12.65 16.69
N PRO A 482 39.85 12.65 17.75
CA PRO A 482 41.31 12.52 17.64
C PRO A 482 41.76 11.18 17.02
N PHE A 483 40.83 10.24 16.79
CA PHE A 483 41.05 8.95 16.13
C PHE A 483 40.60 8.91 14.66
N GLY A 484 40.19 10.05 14.07
CA GLY A 484 39.68 10.08 12.68
C GLY A 484 40.74 9.94 11.60
N GLU A 485 41.94 10.46 11.87
CA GLU A 485 43.11 10.19 11.06
C GLU A 485 43.80 8.97 11.66
N ILE A 486 43.86 7.86 10.93
CA ILE A 486 44.67 6.69 11.33
C ILE A 486 46.14 7.11 11.23
N LYS A 487 46.65 7.79 12.27
CA LYS A 487 48.07 8.07 12.41
C LYS A 487 48.72 6.77 12.83
N MET A 488 49.42 6.14 11.89
CA MET A 488 50.18 4.90 12.11
C MET A 488 51.40 5.08 13.02
N ILE A 489 51.64 6.30 13.49
CA ILE A 489 52.79 6.68 14.32
C ILE A 489 52.23 7.34 15.57
N ASP A 490 52.67 6.84 16.72
CA ASP A 490 52.24 7.29 18.03
C ASP A 490 52.78 8.72 18.29
N PRO A 491 51.91 9.67 18.71
CA PRO A 491 52.27 11.07 18.90
C PRO A 491 53.43 11.29 19.89
N GLU A 492 53.68 10.34 20.80
CA GLU A 492 54.85 10.41 21.68
C GLU A 492 56.17 10.29 20.91
N PHE A 493 56.20 9.49 19.83
CA PHE A 493 57.37 9.37 18.98
C PHE A 493 57.59 10.62 18.13
N GLU A 494 56.52 11.24 17.61
CA GLU A 494 56.63 12.48 16.85
C GLU A 494 57.17 13.63 17.73
N GLY A 495 56.66 13.74 18.96
CA GLY A 495 57.20 14.67 19.96
C GLY A 495 58.66 14.40 20.31
N SER A 496 59.08 13.14 20.39
CA SER A 496 60.49 12.78 20.63
C SER A 496 61.41 13.15 19.46
N ILE A 497 60.92 13.07 18.22
CA ILE A 497 61.66 13.47 17.01
C ILE A 497 61.81 15.00 16.97
N ASP A 498 60.78 15.75 17.36
CA ASP A 498 60.86 17.21 17.44
C ASP A 498 61.82 17.68 18.53
N VAL A 499 61.85 17.01 19.68
CA VAL A 499 62.85 17.30 20.72
C VAL A 499 64.26 16.98 20.21
N LEU A 500 64.44 15.85 19.53
CA LEU A 500 65.74 15.47 18.97
C LEU A 500 66.21 16.46 17.89
N SER A 501 65.31 16.97 17.04
CA SER A 501 65.65 17.97 16.03
C SER A 501 66.10 19.30 16.66
N GLN A 502 65.41 19.75 17.70
CA GLN A 502 65.81 20.93 18.48
C GLN A 502 67.16 20.73 19.19
N GLU A 503 67.44 19.54 19.70
CA GLU A 503 68.74 19.22 20.29
C GLU A 503 69.86 19.20 19.24
N VAL A 504 69.61 18.64 18.06
CA VAL A 504 70.56 18.66 16.93
C VAL A 504 70.87 20.09 16.50
N ASP A 505 69.86 20.96 16.41
CA ASP A 505 70.08 22.35 16.02
C ASP A 505 70.84 23.14 17.10
N LYS A 506 70.56 22.89 18.39
CA LYS A 506 71.40 23.42 19.50
C LYS A 506 72.84 22.93 19.42
N VAL A 507 73.07 21.68 19.01
CA VAL A 507 74.42 21.13 18.82
C VAL A 507 75.10 21.77 17.62
N LYS A 508 74.40 21.99 16.51
CA LYS A 508 74.93 22.73 15.34
C LYS A 508 75.32 24.15 15.72
N GLU A 509 74.47 24.88 16.44
CA GLU A 509 74.78 26.24 16.87
C GLU A 509 76.01 26.30 17.78
N LYS A 510 76.15 25.32 18.70
CA LYS A 510 77.36 25.15 19.52
C LYS A 510 78.59 24.83 18.67
N LEU A 511 78.45 24.00 17.64
CA LEU A 511 79.54 23.64 16.73
C LEU A 511 80.01 24.84 15.91
N ASP A 512 79.07 25.62 15.35
CA ASP A 512 79.36 26.84 14.61
C ASP A 512 80.05 27.88 15.51
N GLY A 513 79.61 28.01 16.76
CA GLY A 513 80.29 28.83 17.76
C GLY A 513 81.74 28.40 18.05
N VAL A 514 82.04 27.10 18.03
CA VAL A 514 83.41 26.58 18.22
C VAL A 514 84.26 26.79 16.97
N VAL A 515 83.69 26.62 15.78
CA VAL A 515 84.39 26.88 14.50
C VAL A 515 84.73 28.36 14.38
N ALA A 516 83.81 29.27 14.72
CA ALA A 516 84.06 30.71 14.74
C ALA A 516 85.19 31.10 15.72
N LYS A 517 85.19 30.53 16.94
CA LYS A 517 86.28 30.73 17.92
C LYS A 517 87.63 30.21 17.41
N LYS A 518 87.65 29.07 16.70
CA LYS A 518 88.87 28.50 16.10
C LYS A 518 89.36 29.34 14.90
N ALA A 519 88.45 29.96 14.15
CA ALA A 519 88.79 30.86 13.04
C ALA A 519 89.42 32.17 13.54
N LEU A 520 88.87 32.80 14.60
CA LEU A 520 89.49 33.96 15.24
C LEU A 520 90.89 33.64 15.78
N ALA A 521 91.07 32.50 16.45
CA ALA A 521 92.37 32.10 16.97
C ALA A 521 93.43 31.87 15.87
N LYS A 522 93.02 31.51 14.65
CA LYS A 522 93.93 31.39 13.49
C LYS A 522 94.26 32.75 12.86
N SER A 523 93.36 33.73 12.89
CA SER A 523 93.64 35.07 12.34
C SER A 523 94.66 35.81 13.18
N VAL A 524 94.55 35.78 14.52
CA VAL A 524 95.51 36.46 15.41
C VAL A 524 96.94 35.93 15.21
N LYS A 525 97.11 34.60 15.09
CA LYS A 525 98.43 34.01 14.79
C LYS A 525 98.94 34.34 13.39
N LYS A 526 98.04 34.53 12.43
CA LYS A 526 98.40 34.91 11.05
C LYS A 526 98.83 36.38 10.99
N ASP A 527 98.18 37.26 11.73
CA ASP A 527 98.50 38.69 11.79
C ASP A 527 99.82 38.94 12.56
N GLU A 528 100.10 38.19 13.63
CA GLU A 528 101.42 38.18 14.28
C GLU A 528 102.54 37.70 13.34
N PHE A 529 102.25 36.73 12.48
CA PHE A 529 103.24 36.22 11.52
C PHE A 529 103.51 37.23 10.41
N VAL A 530 102.48 37.94 9.92
CA VAL A 530 102.63 38.97 8.88
C VAL A 530 103.38 40.20 9.40
N GLN A 531 103.19 40.61 10.66
CA GLN A 531 103.96 41.72 11.24
C GLN A 531 105.45 41.41 11.42
N ARG A 532 105.83 40.15 11.66
CA ARG A 532 107.24 39.77 11.87
C ARG A 532 108.08 39.68 10.59
N TRP A 533 107.45 39.67 9.43
CA TRP A 533 108.13 39.49 8.13
C TRP A 533 107.95 40.68 7.17
N ALA A 534 107.34 41.77 7.64
CA ALA A 534 107.11 42.98 6.86
C ALA A 534 108.05 44.16 7.22
N SER A 535 109.27 43.87 7.72
CA SER A 535 110.36 44.83 7.90
C SER A 535 111.60 44.43 7.12
#